data_AF-A0A924TV10-F1
#
_entry.id   AF-A0A924TV10-F1
#
_cell.length_a   1.000
_cell.length_b   1.000
_cell.length_c   1.000
_cell.angle_alpha   90.00
_cell.angle_beta   90.00
_cell.angle_gamma   90.00
#
_symmetry.space_group_name_H-M   'P 1'
#
loop_
_entity.id
_entity.type
_entity.pdbx_description
1 polymer ?
#
loop_
_entity_poly.entity_id
_entity_poly.type
_entity_poly.pdbx_seq_one_letter_code
_entity_poly.pdbx_strand_id
1 'polypeptide(L)'
;MFRTVGQTLWAWHGDEGDVGMAWDWIQLTRGVVAMADPMAVITNLRLVGDEGEVLSAFESARHFNWIVHGLPWQHEVERALGTPGSGGATALPATAPLAALPSASAMAAPGSSLTQ
;
A
#
# COMPACT_ATOMS: atom_id res chain seq x y z
N MET A 1 -16.36 -15.10 18.26
CA MET A 1 -15.94 -14.68 16.90
C MET A 1 -14.46 -14.36 16.99
N PHE A 2 -13.57 -15.27 16.57
CA PHE A 2 -12.13 -15.02 16.65
C PHE A 2 -11.76 -14.09 15.50
N ARG A 3 -11.59 -12.80 15.80
CA ARG A 3 -10.97 -11.84 14.88
C ARG A 3 -9.47 -11.96 15.08
N THR A 4 -8.79 -12.61 14.15
CA THR A 4 -7.34 -12.51 14.05
C THR A 4 -7.01 -11.12 13.55
N VAL A 5 -6.06 -10.45 14.20
CA VAL A 5 -5.58 -9.13 13.79
C VAL A 5 -4.06 -9.18 13.74
N GLY A 6 -3.46 -8.25 13.01
CA GLY A 6 -2.03 -8.12 12.98
C GLY A 6 -1.59 -6.89 12.21
N GLN A 7 -0.29 -6.80 12.00
CA GLN A 7 0.35 -5.74 11.23
C GLN A 7 1.12 -6.39 10.09
N THR A 8 1.27 -5.68 8.98
CA THR A 8 2.20 -6.04 7.91
C THR A 8 3.16 -4.88 7.67
N LEU A 9 4.41 -5.20 7.34
CA LEU A 9 5.46 -4.23 6.98
C LEU A 9 5.95 -4.58 5.59
N TRP A 10 5.90 -3.60 4.71
CA TRP A 10 6.40 -3.65 3.35
C TRP A 10 7.55 -2.67 3.24
N ALA A 11 8.71 -3.16 2.84
CA ALA A 11 9.91 -2.35 2.75
C ALA A 11 10.65 -2.60 1.45
N TRP A 12 11.31 -1.56 0.97
CA TRP A 12 12.22 -1.57 -0.16
C TRP A 12 13.54 -0.95 0.26
N HIS A 13 14.64 -1.61 -0.09
CA HIS A 13 16.00 -1.11 0.14
C HIS A 13 16.58 -0.68 -1.21
N GLY A 14 17.04 0.57 -1.31
CA GLY A 14 17.71 1.10 -2.49
C GLY A 14 18.94 1.91 -2.14
N ASP A 15 19.72 2.28 -3.15
CA ASP A 15 20.97 3.04 -2.99
C ASP A 15 20.74 4.42 -2.36
N GLU A 16 19.54 4.98 -2.52
CA GLU A 16 19.13 6.30 -2.00
C GLU A 16 18.49 6.23 -0.60
N GLY A 17 18.29 5.02 -0.07
CA GLY A 17 17.80 4.77 1.28
C GLY A 17 16.71 3.70 1.37
N ASP A 18 16.25 3.50 2.61
CA ASP A 18 15.17 2.58 2.96
C ASP A 18 13.81 3.25 2.86
N VAL A 19 12.86 2.57 2.22
CA VAL A 19 11.45 2.96 2.17
C VAL A 19 10.62 1.88 2.85
N GLY A 20 9.73 2.28 3.77
CA GLY A 20 8.89 1.35 4.52
C GLY A 20 7.47 1.86 4.69
N MET A 21 6.50 0.95 4.59
CA MET A 21 5.09 1.19 4.89
C MET A 21 4.57 0.03 5.74
N ALA A 22 3.87 0.36 6.81
CA ALA A 22 3.22 -0.62 7.66
C ALA A 22 1.79 -0.20 7.98
N TRP A 23 0.91 -1.19 8.12
CA TRP A 23 -0.49 -0.98 8.48
C TRP A 23 -1.06 -2.20 9.19
N ASP A 24 -2.12 -1.93 9.94
CA ASP A 24 -2.89 -2.94 10.63
C ASP A 24 -3.93 -3.58 9.72
N TRP A 25 -4.18 -4.85 9.95
CA TRP A 25 -5.20 -5.63 9.25
C TRP A 25 -6.02 -6.47 10.23
N ILE A 26 -7.25 -6.75 9.83
CA ILE A 26 -8.18 -7.63 10.54
C ILE A 26 -8.65 -8.74 9.60
N GLN A 27 -8.74 -9.96 10.12
CA GLN A 27 -9.40 -11.06 9.42
C GLN A 27 -10.89 -11.02 9.72
N LEU A 28 -11.70 -10.77 8.69
CA LEU A 28 -13.15 -10.71 8.78
C LEU A 28 -13.75 -12.12 8.81
N THR A 29 -13.24 -12.98 7.93
CA THR A 29 -13.52 -14.41 7.86
C THR A 29 -12.29 -15.14 7.30
N ARG A 30 -12.28 -16.47 7.33
CA ARG A 30 -11.17 -17.26 6.78
C ARG A 30 -10.99 -16.90 5.29
N GLY A 31 -9.77 -16.51 4.93
CA GLY A 31 -9.43 -16.09 3.55
C GLY A 31 -9.98 -14.72 3.14
N VAL A 32 -10.39 -13.89 4.11
CA VAL A 32 -10.76 -12.49 3.86
C VAL A 32 -10.14 -11.60 4.93
N VAL A 33 -9.10 -10.87 4.54
CA VAL A 33 -8.43 -9.87 5.37
C VAL A 33 -8.69 -8.47 4.83
N ALA A 34 -8.88 -7.51 5.73
CA ALA A 34 -9.12 -6.12 5.41
C ALA A 34 -8.15 -5.23 6.20
N MET A 35 -7.78 -4.10 5.62
CA MET A 35 -7.08 -3.04 6.33
C MET A 35 -7.95 -2.52 7.48
N ALA A 36 -7.36 -2.31 8.65
CA ALA A 36 -8.09 -1.90 9.85
C ALA A 36 -8.48 -0.41 9.81
N ASP A 37 -7.54 0.44 9.37
CA ASP A 37 -7.74 1.88 9.22
C ASP A 37 -6.92 2.43 8.03
N PRO A 38 -7.57 2.85 6.93
CA PRO A 38 -6.92 3.47 5.78
C PRO A 38 -6.14 4.76 6.06
N MET A 39 -6.41 5.42 7.19
CA MET A 39 -5.73 6.66 7.59
C MET A 39 -4.52 6.41 8.49
N ALA A 40 -4.34 5.18 8.99
CA ALA A 40 -3.30 4.84 9.98
C ALA A 40 -2.10 4.09 9.36
N VAL A 41 -1.67 4.48 8.16
CA VAL A 41 -0.45 3.94 7.55
C VAL A 41 0.78 4.58 8.21
N ILE A 42 1.67 3.73 8.76
CA ILE A 42 2.94 4.15 9.34
C ILE A 42 4.01 4.06 8.24
N THR A 43 4.67 5.17 7.93
CA THR A 43 5.70 5.21 6.88
C THR A 43 6.75 6.27 7.16
N ASN A 44 7.95 6.06 6.61
CA ASN A 44 9.01 7.06 6.56
C ASN A 44 8.97 7.90 5.26
N LEU A 45 7.99 7.67 4.38
CA LEU A 45 7.81 8.44 3.16
C LEU A 45 7.22 9.82 3.44
N ARG A 46 7.76 10.82 2.76
CA ARG A 46 7.18 12.16 2.66
C ARG A 46 6.84 12.44 1.21
N LEU A 47 5.55 12.60 0.94
CA LEU A 47 5.09 12.92 -0.41
C LEU A 47 5.12 14.43 -0.64
N VAL A 48 5.50 14.80 -1.85
CA VAL A 48 5.52 16.18 -2.34
C VAL A 48 4.61 16.28 -3.56
N GLY A 49 3.93 17.42 -3.69
CA GLY A 49 3.10 17.73 -4.84
C GLY A 49 3.92 18.21 -6.04
N ASP A 50 3.23 18.58 -7.11
CA ASP A 50 3.85 18.95 -8.39
C ASP A 50 4.68 20.24 -8.29
N GLU A 51 4.39 21.12 -7.32
CA GLU A 51 5.15 22.35 -7.07
C GLU A 51 6.23 22.17 -5.98
N GLY A 52 6.42 20.93 -5.49
CA GLY A 52 7.41 20.58 -4.47
C GLY A 52 6.96 20.85 -3.03
N GLU A 53 5.71 21.24 -2.84
CA GLU A 53 5.08 21.40 -1.53
C GLU A 53 4.87 20.04 -0.85
N VAL A 54 5.02 19.99 0.47
CA VAL A 54 4.76 18.76 1.23
C VAL A 54 3.26 18.54 1.32
N LEU A 55 2.79 17.38 0.86
CA LEU A 55 1.38 17.00 0.96
C LEU A 55 0.96 16.87 2.42
N SER A 56 -0.27 17.28 2.72
CA SER A 56 -0.87 17.04 4.03
C SER A 56 -1.04 15.54 4.30
N ALA A 57 -1.28 15.18 5.56
CA ALA A 57 -1.54 13.78 5.93
C ALA A 57 -2.75 13.20 5.18
N PHE A 58 -3.79 14.00 4.95
CA PHE A 58 -5.01 13.57 4.25
C PHE A 58 -4.77 13.35 2.75
N GLU A 59 -4.04 14.25 2.11
CA GLU A 59 -3.63 14.09 0.70
C GLU A 59 -2.72 12.87 0.54
N SER A 60 -1.73 12.74 1.42
CA SER A 60 -0.79 11.62 1.40
C SER A 60 -1.48 10.26 1.62
N ALA A 61 -2.49 10.20 2.50
CA ALA A 61 -3.24 8.98 2.76
C ALA A 61 -3.87 8.38 1.50
N ARG A 62 -4.34 9.21 0.55
CA ARG A 62 -4.87 8.71 -0.73
C ARG A 62 -3.80 7.96 -1.53
N HIS A 63 -2.59 8.52 -1.60
CA HIS A 63 -1.47 7.91 -2.32
C HIS A 63 -0.97 6.64 -1.63
N PHE A 64 -0.89 6.64 -0.30
CA PHE A 64 -0.52 5.45 0.45
C PHE A 64 -1.55 4.32 0.27
N ASN A 65 -2.84 4.63 0.28
CA ASN A 65 -3.87 3.64 -0.02
C ASN A 65 -3.74 3.08 -1.43
N TRP A 66 -3.39 3.91 -2.42
CA TRP A 66 -3.13 3.41 -3.77
C TRP A 66 -1.96 2.42 -3.81
N ILE A 67 -0.86 2.70 -3.09
CA ILE A 67 0.27 1.77 -2.96
C ILE A 67 -0.21 0.47 -2.29
N VAL A 68 -0.91 0.54 -1.16
CA VAL A 68 -1.43 -0.63 -0.45
C VAL A 68 -2.32 -1.49 -1.36
N HIS A 69 -3.17 -0.87 -2.17
CA HIS A 69 -4.00 -1.59 -3.15
C HIS A 69 -3.20 -2.24 -4.29
N GLY A 70 -2.02 -1.70 -4.62
CA GLY A 70 -1.13 -2.27 -5.64
C GLY A 70 -0.26 -3.42 -5.12
N LEU A 71 -0.15 -3.61 -3.81
CA LEU A 71 0.66 -4.66 -3.20
C LEU A 71 -0.15 -5.94 -2.99
N PRO A 72 0.42 -7.15 -3.21
CA PRO A 72 -0.27 -8.42 -3.00
C PRO A 72 -0.37 -8.81 -1.51
N TRP A 73 -0.55 -7.84 -0.61
CA TRP A 73 -0.40 -8.03 0.83
C TRP A 73 -1.43 -8.98 1.45
N GLN A 74 -2.65 -9.01 0.93
CA GLN A 74 -3.69 -9.90 1.44
C GLN A 74 -3.28 -11.37 1.26
N HIS A 75 -2.71 -11.69 0.09
CA HIS A 75 -2.18 -13.02 -0.19
C HIS A 75 -1.02 -13.39 0.75
N GLU A 76 -0.09 -12.46 0.99
CA GLU A 76 1.05 -12.68 1.89
C GLU A 76 0.61 -12.89 3.34
N VAL A 77 -0.36 -12.11 3.82
CA VAL A 77 -0.95 -12.28 5.16
C VAL A 77 -1.66 -13.63 5.27
N GLU A 78 -2.47 -14.01 4.27
CA GLU A 78 -3.16 -15.29 4.27
C GLU A 78 -2.19 -16.48 4.24
N ARG A 79 -1.12 -16.40 3.45
CA ARG A 79 -0.05 -17.40 3.43
C ARG A 79 0.60 -17.54 4.80
N ALA A 80 0.87 -16.43 5.48
CA ALA A 80 1.45 -16.43 6.82
C ALA A 80 0.48 -17.03 7.86
N LEU A 81 -0.81 -16.73 7.77
CA LEU A 81 -1.84 -17.32 8.63
C LEU A 81 -2.05 -18.82 8.39
N GLY A 82 -1.85 -19.29 7.15
CA GLY A 82 -1.96 -20.69 6.76
C GLY A 82 -0.73 -21.53 7.13
N THR A 83 0.38 -20.91 7.53
CA THR A 83 1.61 -21.61 7.93
C THR A 83 1.55 -21.91 9.44
N PRO A 84 1.36 -23.16 9.87
CA PRO A 84 1.31 -23.47 11.29
C PRO A 84 2.69 -23.23 11.92
N GLY A 85 2.80 -22.19 12.75
CA GLY A 85 4.01 -21.86 13.52
C GLY A 85 4.56 -20.44 13.35
N SER A 86 4.01 -19.62 12.45
CA SER A 86 4.53 -18.26 12.20
C SER A 86 3.97 -17.19 13.15
N GLY A 87 4.13 -17.40 14.46
CA GLY A 87 4.12 -16.30 15.41
C GLY A 87 5.42 -15.50 15.24
N GLY A 88 5.42 -14.52 14.33
CA GLY A 88 6.56 -13.62 14.10
C GLY A 88 7.39 -13.90 12.85
N ALA A 89 6.76 -14.13 11.69
CA ALA A 89 7.49 -14.22 10.42
C ALA A 89 7.43 -12.88 9.67
N THR A 90 8.55 -12.15 9.69
CA THR A 90 8.86 -11.06 8.76
C THR A 90 8.94 -11.63 7.35
N ALA A 91 7.82 -11.63 6.63
CA ALA A 91 7.78 -11.98 5.22
C ALA A 91 8.16 -10.74 4.40
N LEU A 92 9.41 -10.68 3.96
CA LEU A 92 9.80 -9.82 2.85
C LEU A 92 9.25 -10.46 1.56
N PRO A 93 8.38 -9.78 0.80
CA PRO A 93 8.05 -10.24 -0.54
C PRO A 93 9.24 -9.95 -1.45
N ALA A 94 9.60 -10.93 -2.26
CA ALA A 94 10.57 -10.77 -3.32
C ALA A 94 10.13 -9.61 -4.23
N THR A 95 11.01 -8.62 -4.32
CA THR A 95 11.15 -7.58 -5.35
C THR A 95 10.25 -7.78 -6.58
N ALA A 96 9.09 -7.10 -6.61
CA ALA A 96 8.43 -6.79 -7.87
C ALA A 96 9.09 -5.51 -8.42
N PRO A 97 9.67 -5.52 -9.64
CA PRO A 97 10.25 -4.32 -10.22
C PRO A 97 9.15 -3.26 -10.45
N LEU A 98 9.47 -2.00 -10.12
CA LEU A 98 8.64 -0.81 -10.33
C LEU A 98 8.31 -0.54 -11.83
N ALA A 99 8.71 -1.42 -12.74
CA ALA A 99 8.44 -1.33 -14.18
C ALA A 99 6.97 -1.61 -14.55
N ALA A 100 6.12 -2.02 -13.61
CA ALA A 100 4.71 -2.33 -13.85
C ALA A 100 3.72 -1.25 -13.40
N LEU A 101 4.19 -0.12 -12.84
CA LEU A 101 3.32 1.04 -12.63
C LEU A 101 3.20 1.80 -13.96
N PRO A 102 1.99 2.00 -14.52
CA PRO A 102 1.86 2.85 -15.70
C PRO A 102 2.35 4.25 -15.33
N SER A 103 3.30 4.77 -16.10
CA SER A 103 3.78 6.13 -16.01
C SER A 103 2.57 7.07 -16.02
N ALA A 104 2.34 7.78 -14.93
CA ALA A 104 1.39 8.88 -14.90
C ALA A 104 2.00 10.04 -15.73
N SER A 105 1.89 9.93 -17.04
CA SER A 105 2.23 10.99 -17.99
C SER A 105 1.15 11.03 -19.05
N ALA A 106 0.55 12.22 -19.17
CA ALA A 106 -0.40 12.65 -20.19
C ALA A 106 -1.76 11.94 -20.18
N MET A 107 -2.70 12.48 -19.39
CA MET A 107 -4.09 12.54 -19.85
C MET A 107 -4.42 13.98 -20.23
N ALA A 108 -4.07 14.31 -21.47
CA ALA A 108 -4.64 15.42 -22.19
C ALA A 108 -6.17 15.22 -22.24
N ALA A 109 -6.92 16.25 -21.88
CA ALA A 109 -8.37 16.29 -22.03
C ALA A 109 -8.74 16.22 -23.52
N PRO A 110 -9.58 15.27 -23.96
CA PRO A 110 -10.21 15.34 -25.26
C PRO A 110 -11.60 15.96 -25.15
N GLY A 111 -11.78 17.11 -25.80
CA GLY A 111 -13.02 17.46 -26.50
C GLY A 111 -14.22 17.88 -25.67
N SER A 112 -14.27 19.17 -25.32
CA SER A 112 -15.55 19.88 -25.35
C SER A 112 -15.83 20.26 -26.81
N SER A 113 -16.66 19.48 -27.48
CA SER A 113 -17.25 19.84 -28.76
C SER A 113 -18.69 19.31 -28.79
N LEU A 114 -19.62 20.21 -29.17
CA LEU A 114 -21.09 20.11 -29.24
C LEU A 114 -21.76 20.48 -27.89
N THR A 115 -22.54 21.55 -27.74
CA THR A 115 -23.59 22.08 -28.63
C THR A 115 -24.00 23.51 -28.20
N GLN A 116 -23.91 24.51 -29.09
CA GLN A 116 -25.01 25.34 -29.60
C GLN A 116 -24.50 26.19 -30.76
#